data_AF-A0A350IAP2-F1
#
_entry.id   AF-A0A350IAP2-F1
#
_cell.length_a   1.000
_cell.length_b   1.000
_cell.length_c   1.000
_cell.angle_alpha   90.00
_cell.angle_beta   90.00
_cell.angle_gamma   90.00
#
_symmetry.space_group_name_H-M   'P 1'
#
loop_
_entity.id
_entity.type
_entity.pdbx_description
1 polymer ?
#
loop_
_entity_poly.entity_id
_entity_poly.type
_entity_poly.pdbx_seq_one_letter_code
_entity_poly.pdbx_strand_id
1 'polypeptide(L)'
;MRKLLVLFLLLSTTILFSQSINTEFGKNRVQFTDDFNSWDKYETENFVTYWYGKGKMLGKTVLQYAELDHTDIQDILEHRMNDKIQIIVYLDVTDFKQSNIGTEDIFGSTTGKTKIVGNKMFVYFDGNHSHLRKQIREGIARVYLNAILFGSSIQEIVQNAVLLKLPEWYKEGVVKYAAQPWDNEFDDELRDLLESNSKYSNFEKLADSHPEIAGHSMWYYIDQNYGRLSISNLLYFARLSSNLENSLGYVLNSNYKQLQRDWSEYWFSHYDSENDLFDATNLNNEVDLKNKSYVPVSHLSYSPDGSQLLYVYNQQGKYRIMHREMESGDEKTIMKYGHRNALQKTDYSYPSIVWHSSGNEFSMVHEHRDLRYLRKYKLGDKVTYEEQLLPEAIRRVYSIDYISDTEYIMSANMVGYSDLIHYDFILREPTQLTNDMHDDLSVQLIDRGQDRGVLFTSNRPLDWKDLEDIDTIVPQGNLDLYFYNLDSKSIELIYDTKFDITDPIYMKHGKVSYLSNQSGMQNHYIYDMSTGISSVKSNVDRNIILHAMRPNSKIATYTYYYDGGYRIFDKDISGSFETATTFYYKGLEELTQETEEVPLIFLDSNDNTMQPEYML
;
A
#
# COMPACT_ATOMS: atom_id res chain seq x y z
N MET A 1 61.97 -22.07 46.17
CA MET A 1 61.66 -22.17 44.72
C MET A 1 60.42 -23.01 44.42
N ARG A 2 60.27 -24.23 44.95
CA ARG A 2 59.10 -25.09 44.68
C ARG A 2 57.73 -24.50 45.06
N LYS A 3 57.64 -23.71 46.16
CA LYS A 3 56.39 -23.02 46.57
C LYS A 3 56.04 -21.80 45.71
N LEU A 4 57.03 -21.12 45.13
CA LEU A 4 56.77 -20.01 44.19
C LEU A 4 56.23 -20.52 42.85
N LEU A 5 56.69 -21.69 42.42
CA LEU A 5 56.27 -22.30 41.16
C LEU A 5 54.81 -22.78 41.20
N VAL A 6 54.35 -23.25 42.36
CA VAL A 6 52.95 -23.63 42.59
C VAL A 6 52.03 -22.41 42.64
N LEU A 7 52.49 -21.29 43.21
CA LEU A 7 51.73 -20.04 43.20
C LEU A 7 51.62 -19.45 41.78
N PHE A 8 52.68 -19.58 40.98
CA PHE A 8 52.67 -19.14 39.57
C PHE A 8 51.74 -20.01 38.71
N LEU A 9 51.64 -21.32 38.98
CA LEU A 9 50.71 -22.22 38.29
C LEU A 9 49.24 -22.01 38.69
N LEU A 10 48.97 -21.57 39.93
CA LEU A 10 47.62 -21.25 40.41
C LEU A 10 47.11 -19.88 39.94
N LEU A 11 48.02 -18.94 39.63
CA LEU A 11 47.67 -17.65 39.02
C LEU A 11 47.55 -17.72 37.49
N SER A 12 48.07 -18.77 36.83
CA SER A 12 47.96 -18.93 35.36
C SER A 12 46.60 -19.45 34.88
N THR A 13 45.64 -19.74 35.79
CA THR A 13 44.29 -20.21 35.46
C THR A 13 43.22 -19.12 35.58
N THR A 14 43.59 -17.84 35.56
CA THR A 14 42.60 -16.79 35.26
C THR A 14 42.22 -16.89 33.80
N ILE A 15 41.07 -17.50 33.52
CA ILE A 15 40.42 -17.40 32.21
C ILE A 15 40.11 -15.92 32.02
N LEU A 16 40.98 -15.23 31.28
CA LEU A 16 40.68 -13.92 30.75
C LEU A 16 39.56 -14.14 29.75
N PHE A 17 38.33 -13.85 30.15
CA PHE A 17 37.27 -13.61 29.20
C PHE A 17 37.69 -12.36 28.43
N SER A 18 38.36 -12.57 27.30
CA SER A 18 38.47 -11.53 26.29
C SER A 18 37.05 -11.06 26.04
N GLN A 19 36.80 -9.77 26.25
CA GLN A 19 35.64 -9.12 25.63
C GLN A 19 35.91 -9.15 24.13
N SER A 20 35.59 -10.28 23.51
CA SER A 20 35.34 -10.32 22.09
C SER A 20 34.18 -9.36 21.88
N ILE A 21 34.50 -8.13 21.48
CA ILE A 21 33.54 -7.29 20.79
C ILE A 21 33.21 -8.10 19.53
N ASN A 22 32.13 -8.87 19.60
CA ASN A 22 31.52 -9.47 18.44
C ASN A 22 30.82 -8.31 17.75
N THR A 23 31.58 -7.44 17.08
CA THR A 23 31.01 -6.55 16.08
C THR A 23 30.48 -7.48 15.01
N GLU A 24 29.19 -7.73 15.01
CA GLU A 24 28.52 -8.14 13.79
C GLU A 24 28.89 -7.07 12.76
N PHE A 25 29.68 -7.43 11.76
CA PHE A 25 29.92 -6.54 10.63
C PHE A 25 28.55 -6.32 9.99
N GLY A 26 27.95 -5.17 10.30
CA GLY A 26 26.65 -4.77 9.79
C GLY A 26 26.68 -4.85 8.28
N LYS A 27 25.74 -5.61 7.70
CA LYS A 27 25.51 -5.62 6.25
C LYS A 27 24.90 -4.26 5.90
N ASN A 28 25.72 -3.23 5.80
CA ASN A 28 25.29 -1.95 5.27
C ASN A 28 24.73 -2.18 3.87
N ARG A 29 23.52 -1.74 3.65
CA ARG A 29 22.90 -1.64 2.35
C ARG A 29 23.69 -0.62 1.52
N VAL A 30 23.87 -0.96 0.25
CA VAL A 30 24.51 -0.06 -0.71
C VAL A 30 23.53 1.07 -1.00
N GLN A 31 23.98 2.30 -0.79
CA GLN A 31 23.26 3.51 -1.14
C GLN A 31 23.74 3.99 -2.51
N PHE A 32 22.80 4.31 -3.38
CA PHE A 32 23.08 4.76 -4.75
C PHE A 32 22.81 6.27 -4.95
N THR A 33 22.24 6.96 -3.95
CA THR A 33 22.01 8.41 -3.94
C THR A 33 22.85 9.13 -2.88
N ASP A 34 23.32 10.33 -3.23
CA ASP A 34 24.04 11.24 -2.32
C ASP A 34 23.08 12.13 -1.51
N ASP A 35 21.78 12.12 -1.82
CA ASP A 35 20.79 12.98 -1.15
C ASP A 35 20.71 12.72 0.36
N PHE A 36 21.03 11.50 0.82
CA PHE A 36 21.01 11.13 2.25
C PHE A 36 22.07 11.83 3.10
N ASN A 37 22.98 12.61 2.51
CA ASN A 37 24.01 13.34 3.24
C ASN A 37 23.46 14.55 4.01
N SER A 38 22.28 15.04 3.65
CA SER A 38 21.68 16.24 4.25
C SER A 38 20.22 15.98 4.59
N TRP A 39 19.88 16.06 5.87
CA TRP A 39 18.50 15.93 6.34
C TRP A 39 18.04 17.24 6.98
N ASP A 40 16.88 17.68 6.57
CA ASP A 40 16.16 18.79 7.17
C ASP A 40 15.03 18.25 8.06
N LYS A 41 14.49 19.11 8.94
CA LYS A 41 13.38 18.76 9.82
C LYS A 41 12.30 19.82 9.93
N TYR A 42 11.11 19.35 10.26
CA TYR A 42 9.98 20.11 10.76
C TYR A 42 9.58 19.56 12.11
N GLU A 43 9.08 20.41 12.98
CA GLU A 43 8.76 20.05 14.35
C GLU A 43 7.48 20.74 14.79
N THR A 44 6.58 19.96 15.38
CA THR A 44 5.31 20.39 15.98
C THR A 44 5.26 19.94 17.44
N GLU A 45 4.11 20.01 18.10
CA GLU A 45 3.95 19.57 19.49
C GLU A 45 4.24 18.08 19.65
N ASN A 46 3.69 17.23 18.76
CA ASN A 46 3.71 15.78 18.94
C ASN A 46 4.73 15.08 18.03
N PHE A 47 5.19 15.73 16.95
CA PHE A 47 5.98 15.10 15.90
C PHE A 47 7.23 15.89 15.50
N VAL A 48 8.23 15.16 15.00
CA VAL A 48 9.37 15.71 14.26
C VAL A 48 9.51 14.93 12.96
N THR A 49 9.35 15.59 11.82
CA THR A 49 9.50 14.95 10.51
C THR A 49 10.85 15.31 9.90
N TYR A 50 11.59 14.30 9.45
CA TYR A 50 12.87 14.44 8.75
C TYR A 50 12.72 14.05 7.29
N TRP A 51 13.27 14.86 6.38
CA TRP A 51 13.34 14.55 4.95
C TRP A 51 14.73 14.94 4.40
N TYR A 52 14.99 14.55 3.16
CA TYR A 52 16.23 14.87 2.44
C TYR A 52 15.92 15.44 1.05
N GLY A 53 16.95 16.02 0.43
CA GLY A 53 16.90 16.49 -0.96
C GLY A 53 15.69 17.38 -1.25
N LYS A 54 14.92 17.04 -2.30
CA LYS A 54 13.73 17.80 -2.72
C LYS A 54 12.44 17.41 -1.99
N GLY A 55 12.55 16.76 -0.82
CA GLY A 55 11.42 16.19 -0.08
C GLY A 55 10.63 17.12 0.83
N LYS A 56 10.89 18.44 0.79
CA LYS A 56 10.28 19.42 1.70
C LYS A 56 8.75 19.37 1.72
N MET A 57 8.11 19.31 0.55
CA MET A 57 6.65 19.30 0.44
C MET A 57 6.07 18.03 1.07
N LEU A 58 6.63 16.87 0.72
CA LEU A 58 6.24 15.59 1.31
C LEU A 58 6.46 15.55 2.83
N GLY A 59 7.58 16.09 3.32
CA GLY A 59 7.87 16.19 4.76
C GLY A 59 6.84 17.04 5.51
N LYS A 60 6.37 18.14 4.92
CA LYS A 60 5.29 18.97 5.46
C LYS A 60 3.96 18.19 5.51
N THR A 61 3.58 17.52 4.42
CA THR A 61 2.34 16.75 4.34
C THR A 61 2.30 15.57 5.30
N VAL A 62 3.43 14.87 5.48
CA VAL A 62 3.56 13.81 6.48
C VAL A 62 3.33 14.34 7.88
N LEU A 63 3.89 15.50 8.21
CA LEU A 63 3.70 16.14 9.51
C LEU A 63 2.22 16.52 9.73
N GLN A 64 1.57 17.07 8.71
CA GLN A 64 0.16 17.46 8.76
C GLN A 64 -0.76 16.26 8.94
N TYR A 65 -0.56 15.16 8.19
CA TYR A 65 -1.32 13.93 8.43
C TYR A 65 -1.08 13.35 9.82
N ALA A 66 0.17 13.37 10.29
CA ALA A 66 0.51 12.84 11.60
C ALA A 66 -0.25 13.60 12.69
N GLU A 67 -0.23 14.94 12.68
CA GLU A 67 -1.00 15.74 13.66
C GLU A 67 -2.51 15.58 13.51
N LEU A 68 -3.03 15.50 12.28
CA LEU A 68 -4.45 15.31 12.01
C LEU A 68 -4.96 13.97 12.58
N ASP A 69 -4.27 12.88 12.29
CA ASP A 69 -4.69 11.52 12.65
C ASP A 69 -4.33 11.14 14.10
N HIS A 70 -3.43 11.90 14.72
CA HIS A 70 -2.93 11.59 16.04
C HIS A 70 -4.04 11.54 17.09
N THR A 71 -4.98 12.49 17.07
CA THR A 71 -6.06 12.55 18.08
C THR A 71 -6.90 11.29 18.07
N ASP A 72 -7.32 10.81 16.89
CA ASP A 72 -8.11 9.59 16.75
C ASP A 72 -7.39 8.37 17.32
N ILE A 73 -6.10 8.22 17.01
CA ILE A 73 -5.29 7.09 17.50
C ILE A 73 -5.11 7.19 19.01
N GLN A 74 -4.88 8.40 19.53
CA GLN A 74 -4.76 8.64 20.96
C GLN A 74 -6.04 8.24 21.70
N ASP A 75 -7.20 8.58 21.14
CA ASP A 75 -8.51 8.29 21.73
C ASP A 75 -8.83 6.79 21.71
N ILE A 76 -8.43 6.06 20.66
CA ILE A 76 -8.57 4.59 20.62
C ILE A 76 -7.76 3.92 21.73
N LEU A 77 -6.52 4.40 21.92
CA LEU A 77 -5.56 3.76 22.81
C LEU A 77 -5.62 4.30 24.26
N GLU A 78 -6.34 5.40 24.49
CA GLU A 78 -6.42 6.18 25.74
C GLU A 78 -5.08 6.31 26.47
N HIS A 79 -4.05 6.68 25.71
CA HIS A 79 -2.70 6.87 26.23
C HIS A 79 -2.16 8.24 25.84
N ARG A 80 -1.27 8.81 26.66
CA ARG A 80 -0.58 10.07 26.33
C ARG A 80 0.92 9.87 26.39
N MET A 81 1.60 10.40 25.40
CA MET A 81 3.05 10.39 25.33
C MET A 81 3.60 11.78 25.63
N ASN A 82 4.76 11.84 26.27
CA ASN A 82 5.48 13.10 26.50
C ASN A 82 6.60 13.32 25.47
N ASP A 83 7.07 12.24 24.85
CA ASP A 83 8.13 12.29 23.85
C ASP A 83 7.53 12.43 22.45
N LYS A 84 8.13 13.29 21.63
CA LYS A 84 7.72 13.46 20.23
C LYS A 84 8.04 12.22 19.42
N ILE A 85 7.16 11.87 18.49
CA ILE A 85 7.40 10.81 17.51
C ILE A 85 8.23 11.37 16.36
N GLN A 86 9.31 10.68 16.00
CA GLN A 86 10.17 11.09 14.90
C GLN A 86 9.81 10.32 13.63
N ILE A 87 9.51 11.01 12.55
CA ILE A 87 9.11 10.42 11.27
C ILE A 87 10.21 10.65 10.25
N ILE A 88 10.81 9.57 9.74
CA ILE A 88 11.81 9.62 8.67
C ILE A 88 11.11 9.37 7.34
N VAL A 89 11.12 10.36 6.46
CA VAL A 89 10.37 10.35 5.20
C VAL A 89 11.29 10.03 4.03
N TYR A 90 10.91 9.01 3.25
CA TYR A 90 11.55 8.67 1.98
C TYR A 90 10.67 9.07 0.81
N LEU A 91 11.29 9.64 -0.23
CA LEU A 91 10.60 10.13 -1.42
C LEU A 91 10.07 8.98 -2.29
N ASP A 92 10.69 7.80 -2.19
CA ASP A 92 10.20 6.60 -2.84
C ASP A 92 10.56 5.31 -2.08
N VAL A 93 9.95 4.21 -2.55
CA VAL A 93 10.15 2.85 -2.04
C VAL A 93 11.61 2.37 -2.17
N THR A 94 12.31 2.78 -3.23
CA THR A 94 13.68 2.36 -3.52
C THR A 94 14.64 2.98 -2.50
N ASP A 95 14.49 4.26 -2.22
CA ASP A 95 15.25 4.98 -1.19
C ASP A 95 15.04 4.35 0.21
N PHE A 96 13.79 4.03 0.56
CA PHE A 96 13.48 3.30 1.80
C PHE A 96 14.18 1.94 1.89
N LYS A 97 14.25 1.20 0.78
CA LYS A 97 14.91 -0.12 0.72
C LYS A 97 16.43 -0.03 0.84
N GLN A 98 17.04 1.07 0.44
CA GLN A 98 18.49 1.29 0.51
C GLN A 98 18.94 1.88 1.85
N SER A 99 18.02 2.46 2.64
CA SER A 99 18.38 3.08 3.90
C SER A 99 19.00 2.11 4.90
N ASN A 100 20.08 2.59 5.54
CA ASN A 100 20.77 1.93 6.65
C ASN A 100 20.23 2.38 8.02
N ILE A 101 19.26 3.29 8.06
CA ILE A 101 18.75 3.76 9.36
C ILE A 101 17.92 2.63 9.99
N GLY A 102 18.27 2.27 11.23
CA GLY A 102 17.64 1.19 11.98
C GLY A 102 17.99 -0.22 11.50
N THR A 103 19.06 -0.44 10.73
CA THR A 103 19.47 -1.79 10.31
C THR A 103 20.02 -2.66 11.45
N GLU A 104 20.04 -2.21 12.70
CA GLU A 104 20.53 -3.02 13.83
C GLU A 104 19.46 -3.96 14.41
N ASP A 105 18.17 -3.73 14.15
CA ASP A 105 17.05 -4.58 14.61
C ASP A 105 16.67 -5.72 13.63
N ILE A 106 17.67 -6.35 13.00
CA ILE A 106 17.52 -7.30 11.86
C ILE A 106 16.65 -8.53 12.19
N PHE A 107 16.41 -8.82 13.47
CA PHE A 107 15.69 -10.03 13.88
C PHE A 107 14.16 -9.89 13.97
N GLY A 108 13.56 -8.73 13.65
CA GLY A 108 12.10 -8.53 13.81
C GLY A 108 11.34 -7.93 12.62
N SER A 109 12.00 -7.47 11.54
CA SER A 109 11.28 -6.78 10.46
C SER A 109 10.53 -7.75 9.55
N THR A 110 9.23 -7.91 9.77
CA THR A 110 8.29 -8.56 8.83
C THR A 110 7.99 -7.63 7.67
N THR A 111 7.97 -8.19 6.46
CA THR A 111 7.61 -7.53 5.20
C THR A 111 6.27 -6.80 5.29
N GLY A 112 6.22 -5.52 4.92
CA GLY A 112 4.96 -4.76 4.82
C GLY A 112 4.64 -3.84 6.00
N LYS A 113 5.35 -3.96 7.13
CA LYS A 113 5.11 -3.15 8.34
C LYS A 113 5.86 -1.83 8.34
N THR A 114 5.29 -0.80 8.96
CA THR A 114 6.02 0.44 9.28
C THR A 114 7.13 0.10 10.27
N LYS A 115 8.39 0.32 9.88
CA LYS A 115 9.55 0.03 10.72
C LYS A 115 9.61 1.05 11.86
N ILE A 116 9.94 0.61 13.07
CA ILE A 116 10.08 1.48 14.23
C ILE A 116 11.34 1.13 15.02
N VAL A 117 12.08 2.17 15.43
CA VAL A 117 13.24 2.06 16.32
C VAL A 117 13.07 3.10 17.44
N GLY A 118 12.65 2.65 18.63
CA GLY A 118 12.25 3.56 19.72
C GLY A 118 10.99 4.35 19.35
N ASN A 119 11.10 5.68 19.37
CA ASN A 119 10.06 6.62 18.91
C ASN A 119 10.24 7.05 17.44
N LYS A 120 11.14 6.42 16.68
CA LYS A 120 11.38 6.72 15.26
C LYS A 120 10.58 5.78 14.39
N MET A 121 9.79 6.31 13.47
CA MET A 121 9.09 5.55 12.44
C MET A 121 9.56 5.95 11.04
N PHE A 122 9.42 5.05 10.07
CA PHE A 122 9.89 5.26 8.69
C PHE A 122 8.72 5.12 7.71
N VAL A 123 8.52 6.11 6.85
CA VAL A 123 7.45 6.13 5.84
C VAL A 123 8.03 6.44 4.47
N TYR A 124 7.39 5.94 3.41
CA TYR A 124 7.77 6.24 2.04
C TYR A 124 6.55 6.63 1.21
N PHE A 125 6.76 7.45 0.19
CA PHE A 125 5.71 7.79 -0.78
C PHE A 125 5.76 6.86 -1.99
N ASP A 126 4.62 6.32 -2.40
CA ASP A 126 4.50 5.45 -3.58
C ASP A 126 3.65 6.07 -4.69
N GLY A 127 3.35 7.36 -4.59
CA GLY A 127 2.52 8.10 -5.53
C GLY A 127 1.08 8.30 -5.06
N ASN A 128 0.68 7.67 -3.95
CA ASN A 128 -0.68 7.73 -3.40
C ASN A 128 -0.68 8.20 -1.93
N HIS A 129 -1.38 9.30 -1.65
CA HIS A 129 -1.48 9.89 -0.32
C HIS A 129 -2.26 9.01 0.67
N SER A 130 -3.27 8.25 0.22
CA SER A 130 -3.99 7.29 1.07
C SER A 130 -3.05 6.20 1.59
N HIS A 131 -2.17 5.67 0.74
CA HIS A 131 -1.16 4.71 1.16
C HIS A 131 -0.15 5.31 2.15
N LEU A 132 0.26 6.55 1.93
CA LEU A 132 1.14 7.28 2.85
C LEU A 132 0.47 7.48 4.21
N ARG A 133 -0.80 7.93 4.23
CA ARG A 133 -1.58 8.13 5.46
C ARG A 133 -1.77 6.81 6.23
N LYS A 134 -2.07 5.70 5.55
CA LYS A 134 -2.12 4.36 6.17
C LYS A 134 -0.79 4.00 6.87
N GLN A 135 0.37 4.25 6.22
CA GLN A 135 1.69 4.00 6.83
C GLN A 135 1.95 4.89 8.06
N ILE A 136 1.54 6.16 8.01
CA ILE A 136 1.68 7.11 9.10
C ILE A 136 0.85 6.63 10.30
N ARG A 137 -0.43 6.34 10.09
CA ARG A 137 -1.33 5.86 11.15
C ARG A 137 -0.84 4.56 11.78
N GLU A 138 -0.37 3.59 10.98
CA GLU A 138 0.22 2.35 11.50
C GLU A 138 1.47 2.60 12.34
N GLY A 139 2.34 3.51 11.89
CA GLY A 139 3.54 3.86 12.64
C GLY A 139 3.20 4.52 13.98
N ILE A 140 2.28 5.49 14.00
CA ILE A 140 1.84 6.16 15.22
C ILE A 140 1.25 5.14 16.21
N ALA A 141 0.29 4.32 15.76
CA ALA A 141 -0.34 3.30 16.59
C ALA A 141 0.69 2.33 17.22
N ARG A 142 1.72 1.96 16.46
CA ARG A 142 2.77 1.07 16.93
C ARG A 142 3.76 1.76 17.89
N VAL A 143 4.08 3.05 17.70
CA VAL A 143 4.84 3.83 18.71
C VAL A 143 4.05 3.92 20.01
N TYR A 144 2.75 4.23 19.93
CA TYR A 144 1.88 4.29 21.10
C TYR A 144 1.79 2.95 21.82
N LEU A 145 1.59 1.85 21.09
CA LEU A 145 1.58 0.52 21.68
C LEU A 145 2.90 0.22 22.41
N ASN A 146 4.05 0.56 21.80
CA ASN A 146 5.34 0.38 22.45
C ASN A 146 5.46 1.20 23.75
N ALA A 147 4.98 2.45 23.75
CA ALA A 147 4.96 3.30 24.94
C ALA A 147 4.05 2.74 26.04
N ILE A 148 2.86 2.22 25.68
CA ILE A 148 1.91 1.58 26.61
C ILE A 148 2.55 0.35 27.26
N LEU A 149 3.15 -0.53 26.45
CA LEU A 149 3.66 -1.81 26.92
C LEU A 149 4.96 -1.68 27.71
N PHE A 150 5.89 -0.86 27.23
CA PHE A 150 7.25 -0.85 27.78
C PHE A 150 7.55 0.38 28.62
N GLY A 151 6.71 1.42 28.58
CA GLY A 151 6.97 2.69 29.24
C GLY A 151 7.96 3.56 28.46
N SER A 152 8.31 4.72 29.02
CA SER A 152 9.20 5.69 28.37
C SER A 152 10.67 5.57 28.82
N SER A 153 10.94 4.83 29.90
CA SER A 153 12.31 4.67 30.42
C SER A 153 12.93 3.31 30.09
N ILE A 154 14.24 3.28 29.82
CA ILE A 154 15.00 2.04 29.56
C ILE A 154 14.85 1.02 30.69
N GLN A 155 14.74 1.49 31.94
CA GLN A 155 14.53 0.63 33.10
C GLN A 155 13.16 -0.07 33.07
N GLU A 156 12.09 0.65 32.71
CA GLU A 156 10.76 0.07 32.53
C GLU A 156 10.74 -0.90 31.35
N ILE A 157 11.39 -0.55 30.23
CA ILE A 157 11.48 -1.42 29.03
C ILE A 157 12.10 -2.77 29.42
N VAL A 158 13.23 -2.77 30.14
CA VAL A 158 13.92 -4.00 30.56
C VAL A 158 13.07 -4.81 31.55
N GLN A 159 12.38 -4.17 32.49
CA GLN A 159 11.53 -4.87 33.45
C GLN A 159 10.29 -5.49 32.78
N ASN A 160 9.64 -4.75 31.89
CA ASN A 160 8.41 -5.16 31.20
C ASN A 160 8.69 -6.21 30.13
N ALA A 161 9.82 -6.13 29.41
CA ALA A 161 10.19 -7.11 28.39
C ALA A 161 10.38 -8.54 28.94
N VAL A 162 10.73 -8.68 30.23
CA VAL A 162 10.86 -9.99 30.89
C VAL A 162 9.52 -10.55 31.37
N LEU A 163 8.54 -9.69 31.66
CA LEU A 163 7.27 -10.04 32.30
C LEU A 163 6.09 -10.14 31.32
N LEU A 164 6.07 -9.32 30.26
CA LEU A 164 4.98 -9.26 29.29
C LEU A 164 5.10 -10.36 28.24
N LYS A 165 4.24 -11.39 28.33
CA LYS A 165 4.09 -12.43 27.32
C LYS A 165 2.79 -12.23 26.55
N LEU A 166 2.74 -11.19 25.71
CA LEU A 166 1.60 -10.95 24.83
C LEU A 166 1.76 -11.70 23.50
N PRO A 167 0.71 -12.35 23.00
CA PRO A 167 0.75 -13.03 21.71
C PRO A 167 0.85 -12.02 20.57
N GLU A 168 1.38 -12.46 19.43
CA GLU A 168 1.64 -11.58 18.29
C GLU A 168 0.35 -10.97 17.72
N TRP A 169 -0.73 -11.75 17.66
CA TRP A 169 -2.03 -11.26 17.20
C TRP A 169 -2.55 -10.08 18.02
N TYR A 170 -2.25 -10.04 19.32
CA TYR A 170 -2.71 -8.95 20.19
C TYR A 170 -2.01 -7.66 19.80
N LYS A 171 -0.67 -7.70 19.69
CA LYS A 171 0.15 -6.54 19.36
C LYS A 171 -0.07 -6.06 17.93
N GLU A 172 -0.03 -6.96 16.97
CA GLU A 172 -0.20 -6.60 15.56
C GLU A 172 -1.65 -6.22 15.25
N GLY A 173 -2.60 -6.93 15.85
CA GLY A 173 -4.02 -6.64 15.69
C GLY A 173 -4.42 -5.26 16.19
N VAL A 174 -3.95 -4.85 17.38
CA VAL A 174 -4.34 -3.54 17.92
C VAL A 174 -3.71 -2.40 17.12
N VAL A 175 -2.50 -2.61 16.60
CA VAL A 175 -1.86 -1.67 15.68
C VAL A 175 -2.71 -1.51 14.43
N LYS A 176 -3.12 -2.62 13.78
CA LYS A 176 -3.96 -2.56 12.57
C LYS A 176 -5.31 -1.91 12.84
N TYR A 177 -5.98 -2.29 13.93
CA TYR A 177 -7.27 -1.73 14.33
C TYR A 177 -7.21 -0.23 14.63
N ALA A 178 -6.18 0.25 15.33
CA ALA A 178 -6.03 1.68 15.61
C ALA A 178 -5.60 2.47 14.36
N ALA A 179 -4.86 1.83 13.45
CA ALA A 179 -4.35 2.44 12.24
C ALA A 179 -5.43 2.65 11.18
N GLN A 180 -6.34 1.69 10.99
CA GLN A 180 -7.35 1.75 9.94
C GLN A 180 -8.63 0.99 10.32
N PRO A 181 -9.78 1.42 9.82
CA PRO A 181 -11.02 0.66 9.97
C PRO A 181 -10.94 -0.68 9.22
N TRP A 182 -11.90 -1.57 9.52
CA TRP A 182 -12.11 -2.78 8.75
C TRP A 182 -12.59 -2.42 7.33
N ASP A 183 -11.91 -2.93 6.31
CA ASP A 183 -12.16 -2.62 4.90
C ASP A 183 -12.28 -3.90 4.04
N ASN A 184 -12.49 -3.73 2.73
CA ASN A 184 -12.66 -4.85 1.81
C ASN A 184 -11.41 -5.71 1.68
N GLU A 185 -10.20 -5.17 1.89
CA GLU A 185 -8.97 -5.94 1.78
C GLU A 185 -8.84 -6.92 2.95
N PHE A 186 -9.17 -6.47 4.17
CA PHE A 186 -9.19 -7.36 5.34
C PHE A 186 -10.34 -8.37 5.31
N ASP A 187 -11.53 -7.97 4.86
CA ASP A 187 -12.64 -8.91 4.74
C ASP A 187 -12.33 -10.04 3.76
N ASP A 188 -11.75 -9.71 2.60
CA ASP A 188 -11.34 -10.65 1.57
C ASP A 188 -10.21 -11.58 2.06
N GLU A 189 -9.18 -11.03 2.72
CA GLU A 189 -8.10 -11.84 3.31
C GLU A 189 -8.64 -12.83 4.37
N LEU A 190 -9.51 -12.37 5.27
CA LEU A 190 -10.07 -13.23 6.31
C LEU A 190 -10.96 -14.32 5.71
N ARG A 191 -11.87 -13.95 4.79
CA ARG A 191 -12.75 -14.88 4.08
C ARG A 191 -11.94 -15.99 3.40
N ASP A 192 -10.94 -15.61 2.61
CA ASP A 192 -10.10 -16.56 1.89
C ASP A 192 -9.34 -17.51 2.82
N LEU A 193 -8.86 -17.02 3.95
CA LEU A 193 -8.23 -17.87 4.95
C LEU A 193 -9.23 -18.87 5.55
N LEU A 194 -10.40 -18.41 5.99
CA LEU A 194 -11.40 -19.29 6.59
C LEU A 194 -11.94 -20.35 5.60
N GLU A 195 -12.13 -19.99 4.33
CA GLU A 195 -12.59 -20.89 3.28
C GLU A 195 -11.51 -21.89 2.83
N SER A 196 -10.27 -21.42 2.64
CA SER A 196 -9.19 -22.26 2.10
C SER A 196 -8.74 -23.37 3.06
N ASN A 197 -8.91 -23.19 4.38
CA ASN A 197 -8.48 -24.18 5.34
C ASN A 197 -9.31 -24.17 6.62
N SER A 198 -10.08 -25.24 6.82
CA SER A 198 -10.93 -25.44 8.00
C SER A 198 -10.17 -25.39 9.33
N LYS A 199 -8.83 -25.54 9.36
CA LYS A 199 -8.04 -25.35 10.58
C LYS A 199 -8.12 -23.92 11.11
N TYR A 200 -8.32 -22.93 10.26
CA TYR A 200 -8.38 -21.52 10.63
C TYR A 200 -9.72 -21.12 11.27
N SER A 201 -10.71 -22.02 11.27
CA SER A 201 -11.88 -21.90 12.16
C SER A 201 -11.48 -21.85 13.64
N ASN A 202 -10.33 -22.45 13.98
CA ASN A 202 -9.72 -22.28 15.29
C ASN A 202 -8.88 -21.00 15.29
N PHE A 203 -9.32 -20.01 16.09
CA PHE A 203 -8.63 -18.73 16.23
C PHE A 203 -7.15 -18.86 16.56
N GLU A 204 -6.73 -19.80 17.42
CA GLU A 204 -5.31 -19.98 17.76
C GLU A 204 -4.48 -20.36 16.53
N LYS A 205 -5.03 -21.22 15.66
CA LYS A 205 -4.34 -21.62 14.43
C LYS A 205 -4.24 -20.49 13.41
N LEU A 206 -5.27 -19.64 13.34
CA LEU A 206 -5.23 -18.44 12.52
C LEU A 206 -4.21 -17.46 13.09
N ALA A 207 -4.28 -17.15 14.39
CA ALA A 207 -3.37 -16.25 15.09
C ALA A 207 -1.90 -16.68 15.04
N ASP A 208 -1.62 -17.99 15.09
CA ASP A 208 -0.26 -18.53 14.95
C ASP A 208 0.31 -18.34 13.53
N SER A 209 -0.55 -18.38 12.49
CA SER A 209 -0.12 -18.37 11.08
C SER A 209 -0.20 -16.97 10.45
N HIS A 210 -1.24 -16.22 10.79
CA HIS A 210 -1.59 -14.90 10.26
C HIS A 210 -1.99 -13.97 11.42
N PRO A 211 -1.05 -13.59 12.30
CA PRO A 211 -1.35 -12.83 13.52
C PRO A 211 -2.00 -11.47 13.25
N GLU A 212 -1.64 -10.80 12.15
CA GLU A 212 -2.18 -9.48 11.80
C GLU A 212 -3.69 -9.52 11.54
N ILE A 213 -4.14 -10.33 10.58
CA ILE A 213 -5.56 -10.45 10.24
C ILE A 213 -6.38 -11.10 11.38
N ALA A 214 -5.80 -12.10 12.08
CA ALA A 214 -6.42 -12.68 13.27
C ALA A 214 -6.66 -11.61 14.35
N GLY A 215 -5.64 -10.79 14.59
CA GLY A 215 -5.70 -9.75 15.57
C GLY A 215 -6.68 -8.64 15.20
N HIS A 216 -6.58 -8.13 13.97
CA HIS A 216 -7.46 -7.07 13.49
C HIS A 216 -8.93 -7.50 13.57
N SER A 217 -9.25 -8.72 13.10
CA SER A 217 -10.61 -9.27 13.15
C SER A 217 -11.12 -9.52 14.57
N MET A 218 -10.23 -9.89 15.51
CA MET A 218 -10.58 -10.05 16.93
C MET A 218 -10.87 -8.70 17.59
N TRP A 219 -10.05 -7.68 17.35
CA TRP A 219 -10.29 -6.34 17.89
C TRP A 219 -11.54 -5.70 17.29
N TYR A 220 -11.77 -5.88 15.99
CA TYR A 220 -13.02 -5.49 15.34
C TYR A 220 -14.21 -6.20 15.99
N TYR A 221 -14.16 -7.52 16.15
CA TYR A 221 -15.21 -8.27 16.85
C TYR A 221 -15.47 -7.74 18.28
N ILE A 222 -14.41 -7.45 19.04
CA ILE A 222 -14.53 -6.90 20.40
C ILE A 222 -15.21 -5.53 20.37
N ASP A 223 -14.83 -4.65 19.46
CA ASP A 223 -15.44 -3.33 19.30
C ASP A 223 -16.93 -3.45 18.97
N GLN A 224 -17.30 -4.29 18.00
CA GLN A 224 -18.68 -4.45 17.58
C GLN A 224 -19.59 -5.09 18.65
N ASN A 225 -19.05 -5.95 19.52
CA ASN A 225 -19.86 -6.71 20.49
C ASN A 225 -19.76 -6.18 21.94
N TYR A 226 -18.67 -5.50 22.28
CA TYR A 226 -18.38 -5.01 23.63
C TYR A 226 -18.09 -3.49 23.67
N GLY A 227 -18.06 -2.82 22.52
CA GLY A 227 -17.87 -1.39 22.38
C GLY A 227 -16.41 -0.92 22.49
N ARG A 228 -16.13 0.23 21.89
CA ARG A 228 -14.79 0.84 21.79
C ARG A 228 -14.06 1.02 23.13
N LEU A 229 -14.77 1.31 24.22
CA LEU A 229 -14.18 1.43 25.57
C LEU A 229 -13.56 0.11 26.07
N SER A 230 -13.99 -1.05 25.56
CA SER A 230 -13.39 -2.33 25.90
C SER A 230 -11.96 -2.45 25.37
N ILE A 231 -11.62 -1.75 24.28
CA ILE A 231 -10.29 -1.77 23.67
C ILE A 231 -9.25 -1.15 24.60
N SER A 232 -9.48 0.10 25.03
CA SER A 232 -8.58 0.82 25.93
C SER A 232 -8.44 0.12 27.29
N ASN A 233 -9.56 -0.37 27.84
CA ASN A 233 -9.56 -1.15 29.08
C ASN A 233 -8.70 -2.41 28.96
N LEU A 234 -8.81 -3.16 27.87
CA LEU A 234 -8.00 -4.36 27.65
C LEU A 234 -6.50 -4.04 27.58
N LEU A 235 -6.11 -2.96 26.92
CA LEU A 235 -4.71 -2.50 26.88
C LEU A 235 -4.19 -2.14 28.27
N TYR A 236 -4.98 -1.40 29.04
CA TYR A 236 -4.65 -1.01 30.41
C TYR A 236 -4.46 -2.24 31.32
N PHE A 237 -5.41 -3.18 31.31
CA PHE A 237 -5.34 -4.35 32.16
C PHE A 237 -4.26 -5.35 31.71
N ALA A 238 -4.01 -5.49 30.41
CA ALA A 238 -2.93 -6.35 29.91
C ALA A 238 -1.56 -5.90 30.42
N ARG A 239 -1.32 -4.58 30.50
CA ARG A 239 -0.11 -4.01 31.11
C ARG A 239 -0.02 -4.34 32.60
N LEU A 240 -1.10 -4.15 33.36
CA LEU A 240 -1.10 -4.36 34.82
C LEU A 240 -0.96 -5.83 35.23
N SER A 241 -1.70 -6.72 34.57
CA SER A 241 -1.76 -8.13 34.95
C SER A 241 -0.61 -8.95 34.37
N SER A 242 0.04 -8.46 33.30
CA SER A 242 0.95 -9.23 32.44
C SER A 242 0.34 -10.56 31.96
N ASN A 243 -0.98 -10.70 32.00
CA ASN A 243 -1.73 -11.90 31.66
C ASN A 243 -3.00 -11.52 30.89
N LEU A 244 -2.98 -11.83 29.59
CA LEU A 244 -4.07 -11.54 28.67
C LEU A 244 -5.38 -12.25 29.02
N GLU A 245 -5.33 -13.51 29.43
CA GLU A 245 -6.55 -14.27 29.76
C GLU A 245 -7.30 -13.65 30.94
N ASN A 246 -6.55 -13.21 31.95
CA ASN A 246 -7.14 -12.52 33.10
C ASN A 246 -7.74 -11.17 32.68
N SER A 247 -7.04 -10.38 31.86
CA SER A 247 -7.58 -9.08 31.40
C SER A 247 -8.87 -9.25 30.58
N LEU A 248 -8.94 -10.26 29.72
CA LEU A 248 -10.16 -10.58 28.97
C LEU A 248 -11.31 -10.96 29.91
N GLY A 249 -11.04 -11.79 30.93
CA GLY A 249 -12.02 -12.15 31.95
C GLY A 249 -12.57 -10.96 32.73
N TYR A 250 -11.71 -9.99 33.09
CA TYR A 250 -12.12 -8.80 33.83
C TYR A 250 -12.92 -7.80 32.99
N VAL A 251 -12.50 -7.57 31.74
CA VAL A 251 -13.12 -6.53 30.89
C VAL A 251 -14.36 -7.05 30.18
N LEU A 252 -14.29 -8.25 29.62
CA LEU A 252 -15.36 -8.80 28.76
C LEU A 252 -16.33 -9.70 29.54
N ASN A 253 -16.05 -10.01 30.80
CA ASN A 253 -16.78 -11.00 31.61
C ASN A 253 -16.89 -12.37 30.89
N SER A 254 -15.91 -12.70 30.05
CA SER A 254 -15.84 -13.91 29.24
C SER A 254 -14.43 -14.50 29.34
N ASN A 255 -14.33 -15.83 29.35
CA ASN A 255 -13.02 -16.47 29.32
C ASN A 255 -12.49 -16.54 27.87
N TYR A 256 -11.17 -16.62 27.72
CA TYR A 256 -10.53 -16.56 26.40
C TYR A 256 -11.01 -17.66 25.44
N LYS A 257 -11.28 -18.88 25.91
CA LYS A 257 -11.80 -19.97 25.07
C LYS A 257 -13.21 -19.71 24.56
N GLN A 258 -14.04 -19.07 25.37
CA GLN A 258 -15.38 -18.69 24.96
C GLN A 258 -15.30 -17.56 23.92
N LEU A 259 -14.49 -16.54 24.16
CA LEU A 259 -14.26 -15.45 23.21
C LEU A 259 -13.79 -15.94 21.83
N GLN A 260 -12.86 -16.91 21.79
CA GLN A 260 -12.40 -17.52 20.54
C GLN A 260 -13.52 -18.24 19.77
N ARG A 261 -14.45 -18.88 20.49
CA ARG A 261 -15.61 -19.56 19.89
C ARG A 261 -16.62 -18.55 19.36
N ASP A 262 -16.92 -17.52 20.15
CA ASP A 262 -17.87 -16.47 19.78
C ASP A 262 -17.36 -15.67 18.56
N TRP A 263 -16.06 -15.37 18.53
CA TRP A 263 -15.39 -14.80 17.35
C TRP A 263 -15.55 -15.69 16.11
N SER A 264 -15.34 -17.00 16.27
CA SER A 264 -15.48 -17.93 15.14
C SER A 264 -16.93 -17.98 14.66
N GLU A 265 -17.89 -18.10 15.57
CA GLU A 265 -19.32 -18.13 15.25
C GLU A 265 -19.78 -16.83 14.58
N TYR A 266 -19.29 -15.68 15.04
CA TYR A 266 -19.53 -14.37 14.44
C TYR A 266 -19.13 -14.35 12.96
N TRP A 267 -17.86 -14.63 12.64
CA TRP A 267 -17.38 -14.54 11.26
C TRP A 267 -17.97 -15.61 10.35
N PHE A 268 -18.12 -16.86 10.80
CA PHE A 268 -18.76 -17.89 9.99
C PHE A 268 -20.23 -17.57 9.74
N SER A 269 -20.98 -17.09 10.75
CA SER A 269 -22.39 -16.74 10.54
C SER A 269 -22.53 -15.59 9.54
N HIS A 270 -21.58 -14.66 9.50
CA HIS A 270 -21.60 -13.57 8.52
C HIS A 270 -21.35 -14.09 7.11
N TYR A 271 -20.26 -14.84 6.89
CA TYR A 271 -19.98 -15.38 5.57
C TYR A 271 -21.04 -16.39 5.12
N ASP A 272 -21.61 -17.17 6.03
CA ASP A 272 -22.72 -18.09 5.72
C ASP A 272 -23.99 -17.35 5.28
N SER A 273 -24.25 -16.16 5.83
CA SER A 273 -25.38 -15.32 5.42
C SER A 273 -25.22 -14.71 4.03
N GLU A 274 -24.01 -14.76 3.49
CA GLU A 274 -23.64 -14.24 2.18
C GLU A 274 -23.47 -15.32 1.11
N ASN A 275 -23.47 -16.61 1.51
CA ASN A 275 -23.56 -17.73 0.58
C ASN A 275 -24.78 -17.51 -0.31
N ASP A 276 -24.55 -17.32 -1.62
CA ASP A 276 -25.55 -17.00 -2.67
C ASP A 276 -25.88 -15.51 -2.91
N LEU A 277 -25.30 -14.56 -2.18
CA LEU A 277 -25.44 -13.13 -2.51
C LEU A 277 -24.58 -12.69 -3.69
N PHE A 278 -23.46 -13.37 -3.88
CA PHE A 278 -22.46 -13.04 -4.90
C PHE A 278 -22.51 -14.06 -6.04
N ASP A 279 -22.18 -13.59 -7.24
CA ASP A 279 -21.86 -14.48 -8.35
C ASP A 279 -20.55 -15.19 -7.98
N ALA A 280 -20.66 -16.43 -7.50
CA ALA A 280 -19.49 -17.26 -7.25
C ALA A 280 -18.54 -17.17 -8.44
N THR A 281 -17.28 -16.81 -8.18
CA THR A 281 -16.27 -16.61 -9.22
C THR A 281 -16.33 -17.79 -10.20
N ASN A 282 -16.75 -17.53 -11.45
CA ASN A 282 -17.02 -18.60 -12.41
C ASN A 282 -15.70 -19.20 -12.89
N LEU A 283 -15.24 -20.25 -12.21
CA LEU A 283 -13.95 -20.91 -12.44
C LEU A 283 -13.84 -21.63 -13.79
N ASN A 284 -14.91 -21.65 -14.61
CA ASN A 284 -14.93 -22.44 -15.84
C ASN A 284 -14.09 -21.84 -16.99
N ASN A 285 -13.71 -20.57 -16.89
CA ASN A 285 -12.95 -19.86 -17.93
C ASN A 285 -11.57 -19.40 -17.42
N GLU A 286 -10.86 -20.26 -16.68
CA GLU A 286 -9.50 -19.97 -16.22
C GLU A 286 -8.54 -19.80 -17.41
N VAL A 287 -7.80 -18.68 -17.42
CA VAL A 287 -6.72 -18.43 -18.36
C VAL A 287 -5.44 -19.01 -17.74
N ASP A 288 -5.16 -20.28 -18.04
CA ASP A 288 -3.99 -21.00 -17.51
C ASP A 288 -2.68 -20.37 -18.01
N LEU A 289 -2.07 -19.50 -17.21
CA LEU A 289 -0.76 -18.89 -17.46
C LEU A 289 0.34 -19.84 -16.98
N LYS A 290 1.50 -19.92 -17.66
CA LYS A 290 2.63 -20.75 -17.21
C LYS A 290 3.40 -20.12 -16.04
N ASN A 291 2.69 -19.61 -15.04
CA ASN A 291 3.25 -19.11 -13.79
C ASN A 291 3.06 -20.13 -12.65
N LYS A 292 3.56 -19.80 -11.47
CA LYS A 292 3.20 -20.54 -10.26
C LYS A 292 2.03 -19.79 -9.64
N SER A 293 0.96 -20.48 -9.29
CA SER A 293 -0.26 -19.88 -8.75
C SER A 293 0.02 -18.92 -7.58
N TYR A 294 0.91 -19.25 -6.64
CA TYR A 294 1.22 -18.37 -5.51
C TYR A 294 2.04 -17.10 -5.86
N VAL A 295 2.45 -16.91 -7.11
CA VAL A 295 3.24 -15.73 -7.52
C VAL A 295 2.30 -14.66 -8.08
N PRO A 296 2.25 -13.46 -7.49
CA PRO A 296 1.40 -12.38 -7.97
C PRO A 296 1.69 -12.01 -9.42
N VAL A 297 0.61 -11.79 -10.17
CA VAL A 297 0.64 -11.05 -11.43
C VAL A 297 0.46 -9.59 -11.07
N SER A 298 1.45 -8.75 -11.37
CA SER A 298 1.45 -7.35 -10.96
C SER A 298 1.04 -6.39 -12.08
N HIS A 299 1.01 -6.87 -13.33
CA HIS A 299 0.56 -6.13 -14.50
C HIS A 299 -0.03 -7.09 -15.53
N LEU A 300 -1.11 -6.66 -16.19
CA LEU A 300 -1.84 -7.43 -17.20
C LEU A 300 -2.34 -6.47 -18.29
N SER A 301 -1.94 -6.66 -19.55
CA SER A 301 -2.30 -5.72 -20.62
C SER A 301 -2.40 -6.38 -22.00
N TYR A 302 -3.53 -6.18 -22.67
CA TYR A 302 -3.77 -6.64 -24.03
C TYR A 302 -3.15 -5.71 -25.07
N SER A 303 -2.66 -6.27 -26.18
CA SER A 303 -2.32 -5.49 -27.36
C SER A 303 -3.58 -4.76 -27.89
N PRO A 304 -3.45 -3.65 -28.63
CA PRO A 304 -4.59 -2.86 -29.12
C PRO A 304 -5.63 -3.66 -29.94
N ASP A 305 -5.20 -4.74 -30.59
CA ASP A 305 -6.04 -5.66 -31.36
C ASP A 305 -6.57 -6.86 -30.54
N GLY A 306 -6.07 -7.08 -29.32
CA GLY A 306 -6.43 -8.18 -28.44
C GLY A 306 -5.88 -9.56 -28.84
N SER A 307 -4.93 -9.61 -29.79
CA SER A 307 -4.31 -10.85 -30.25
C SER A 307 -3.19 -11.33 -29.34
N GLN A 308 -2.61 -10.43 -28.54
CA GLN A 308 -1.48 -10.68 -27.66
C GLN A 308 -1.76 -10.16 -26.25
N LEU A 309 -1.15 -10.79 -25.26
CA LEU A 309 -1.21 -10.40 -23.85
C LEU A 309 0.20 -10.26 -23.30
N LEU A 310 0.48 -9.12 -22.67
CA LEU A 310 1.64 -8.93 -21.81
C LEU A 310 1.21 -9.07 -20.36
N TYR A 311 2.01 -9.78 -19.58
CA TYR A 311 1.80 -9.86 -18.14
C TYR A 311 3.13 -9.96 -17.39
N VAL A 312 3.13 -9.51 -16.13
CA VAL A 312 4.30 -9.52 -15.26
C VAL A 312 4.01 -10.37 -14.05
N TYR A 313 4.82 -11.41 -13.82
CA TYR A 313 4.87 -12.04 -12.50
C TYR A 313 6.02 -11.48 -11.70
N ASN A 314 5.76 -11.14 -10.44
CA ASN A 314 6.76 -10.59 -9.54
C ASN A 314 6.84 -11.48 -8.30
N GLN A 315 7.94 -12.22 -8.19
CA GLN A 315 8.19 -13.06 -7.04
C GLN A 315 9.20 -12.37 -6.12
N GLN A 316 8.70 -11.62 -5.15
CA GLN A 316 9.51 -10.97 -4.12
C GLN A 316 10.62 -10.08 -4.71
N GLY A 317 10.31 -9.26 -5.72
CA GLY A 317 11.27 -8.38 -6.40
C GLY A 317 12.01 -9.01 -7.58
N LYS A 318 11.87 -10.33 -7.80
CA LYS A 318 12.30 -10.99 -9.04
C LYS A 318 11.13 -11.12 -9.99
N TYR A 319 11.10 -10.29 -11.03
CA TYR A 319 10.03 -10.30 -12.00
C TYR A 319 10.45 -10.85 -13.37
N ARG A 320 9.46 -11.32 -14.13
CA ARG A 320 9.64 -11.59 -15.55
C ARG A 320 8.45 -11.07 -16.34
N ILE A 321 8.74 -10.52 -17.50
CA ILE A 321 7.75 -10.04 -18.46
C ILE A 321 7.47 -11.17 -19.42
N MET A 322 6.22 -11.55 -19.51
CA MET A 322 5.73 -12.61 -20.39
C MET A 322 4.92 -12.02 -21.51
N HIS A 323 5.07 -12.63 -22.68
CA HIS A 323 4.26 -12.40 -23.85
C HIS A 323 3.51 -13.68 -24.17
N ARG A 324 2.21 -13.56 -24.41
CA ARG A 324 1.32 -14.67 -24.75
C ARG A 324 0.56 -14.33 -26.03
N GLU A 325 0.52 -15.26 -26.96
CA GLU A 325 -0.38 -15.22 -28.11
C GLU A 325 -1.73 -15.81 -27.73
N MET A 326 -2.82 -15.08 -27.98
CA MET A 326 -4.14 -15.46 -27.48
C MET A 326 -4.80 -16.59 -28.27
N GLU A 327 -4.45 -16.77 -29.54
CA GLU A 327 -5.00 -17.85 -30.38
C GLU A 327 -4.32 -19.20 -30.11
N SER A 328 -2.99 -19.23 -30.10
CA SER A 328 -2.20 -20.45 -29.90
C SER A 328 -2.04 -20.81 -28.41
N GLY A 329 -2.11 -19.83 -27.51
CA GLY A 329 -1.74 -19.99 -26.11
C GLY A 329 -0.22 -20.09 -25.89
N ASP A 330 0.58 -19.83 -26.93
CA ASP A 330 2.04 -19.87 -26.81
C ASP A 330 2.54 -18.71 -25.96
N GLU A 331 3.48 -19.03 -25.06
CA GLU A 331 4.04 -18.07 -24.12
C GLU A 331 5.56 -18.02 -24.21
N LYS A 332 6.10 -16.80 -24.21
CA LYS A 332 7.54 -16.52 -24.27
C LYS A 332 7.91 -15.51 -23.18
N THR A 333 9.05 -15.72 -22.53
CA THR A 333 9.61 -14.73 -21.60
C THR A 333 10.40 -13.69 -22.38
N ILE A 334 10.00 -12.42 -22.29
CA ILE A 334 10.69 -11.29 -22.92
C ILE A 334 11.87 -10.81 -22.09
N MET A 335 11.69 -10.72 -20.77
CA MET A 335 12.72 -10.24 -19.85
C MET A 335 12.66 -10.97 -18.51
N LYS A 336 13.82 -11.15 -17.89
CA LYS A 336 13.97 -11.60 -16.50
C LYS A 336 14.84 -10.60 -15.77
N TYR A 337 14.41 -10.14 -14.60
CA TYR A 337 15.18 -9.16 -13.86
C TYR A 337 14.93 -9.25 -12.35
N GLY A 338 15.84 -8.66 -11.58
CA GLY A 338 15.77 -8.63 -10.12
C GLY A 338 16.17 -9.93 -9.43
N HIS A 339 16.10 -9.90 -8.10
CA HIS A 339 16.46 -10.99 -7.21
C HIS A 339 15.37 -11.14 -6.16
N ARG A 340 15.16 -12.37 -5.67
CA ARG A 340 14.18 -12.60 -4.61
C ARG A 340 14.69 -12.00 -3.32
N ASN A 341 13.88 -11.15 -2.70
CA ASN A 341 14.14 -10.59 -1.39
C ASN A 341 12.89 -10.74 -0.51
N ALA A 342 12.86 -11.79 0.30
CA ALA A 342 11.76 -12.04 1.22
C ALA A 342 11.76 -11.13 2.45
N LEU A 343 12.86 -10.39 2.70
CA LEU A 343 13.04 -9.54 3.89
C LEU A 343 12.53 -8.11 3.68
N GLN A 344 12.24 -7.71 2.44
CA GLN A 344 11.81 -6.35 2.11
C GLN A 344 10.47 -6.39 1.37
N LYS A 345 9.66 -5.34 1.57
CA LYS A 345 8.41 -5.16 0.84
C LYS A 345 8.70 -5.11 -0.65
N THR A 346 7.99 -5.92 -1.42
CA THR A 346 8.14 -5.93 -2.88
C THR A 346 7.43 -4.73 -3.45
N ASP A 347 8.09 -4.06 -4.41
CA ASP A 347 7.44 -3.05 -5.21
C ASP A 347 6.77 -3.77 -6.39
N TYR A 348 5.45 -3.80 -6.40
CA TYR A 348 4.67 -4.44 -7.45
C TYR A 348 4.33 -3.48 -8.59
N SER A 349 4.48 -2.16 -8.42
CA SER A 349 4.18 -1.21 -9.50
C SER A 349 5.27 -1.20 -10.59
N TYR A 350 6.47 -1.68 -10.27
CA TYR A 350 7.58 -1.82 -11.22
C TYR A 350 7.75 -3.25 -11.75
N PRO A 351 8.04 -3.42 -13.06
CA PRO A 351 8.13 -2.38 -14.09
C PRO A 351 6.76 -1.86 -14.51
N SER A 352 6.68 -0.59 -14.90
CA SER A 352 5.49 -0.03 -15.57
C SER A 352 5.56 -0.33 -17.07
N ILE A 353 4.48 -0.81 -17.69
CA ILE A 353 4.46 -1.31 -19.09
C ILE A 353 3.29 -0.71 -19.84
N VAL A 354 3.51 -0.32 -21.11
CA VAL A 354 2.44 0.16 -21.99
C VAL A 354 2.64 -0.29 -23.43
N TRP A 355 1.54 -0.66 -24.09
CA TRP A 355 1.53 -1.04 -25.50
C TRP A 355 1.58 0.18 -26.41
N HIS A 356 2.35 0.10 -27.49
CA HIS A 356 2.22 1.06 -28.57
C HIS A 356 0.93 0.77 -29.37
N SER A 357 0.31 1.82 -29.90
CA SER A 357 -0.93 1.74 -30.70
C SER A 357 -0.82 0.81 -31.92
N SER A 358 0.39 0.58 -32.43
CA SER A 358 0.66 -0.35 -33.54
C SER A 358 0.53 -1.83 -33.18
N GLY A 359 0.59 -2.19 -31.89
CA GLY A 359 0.47 -3.58 -31.41
C GLY A 359 1.69 -4.50 -31.65
N ASN A 360 2.74 -4.01 -32.31
CA ASN A 360 4.01 -4.71 -32.50
C ASN A 360 5.16 -4.12 -31.67
N GLU A 361 4.90 -3.11 -30.85
CA GLU A 361 5.87 -2.48 -29.97
C GLU A 361 5.25 -2.23 -28.59
N PHE A 362 6.07 -2.23 -27.55
CA PHE A 362 5.66 -1.81 -26.21
C PHE A 362 6.83 -1.11 -25.50
N SER A 363 6.52 -0.21 -24.57
CA SER A 363 7.52 0.43 -23.71
C SER A 363 7.40 -0.08 -22.29
N MET A 364 8.52 -0.05 -21.58
CA MET A 364 8.53 -0.24 -20.14
C MET A 364 9.45 0.75 -19.44
N VAL A 365 9.10 1.12 -18.22
CA VAL A 365 10.01 1.77 -17.28
C VAL A 365 10.40 0.76 -16.21
N HIS A 366 11.71 0.57 -16.04
CA HIS A 366 12.27 -0.29 -15.00
C HIS A 366 13.42 0.39 -14.27
N GLU A 367 13.81 -0.16 -13.13
CA GLU A 367 14.84 0.43 -12.28
C GLU A 367 16.05 -0.51 -12.12
N HIS A 368 17.24 0.06 -12.27
CA HIS A 368 18.49 -0.64 -12.01
C HIS A 368 19.46 0.21 -11.20
N ARG A 369 19.72 -0.22 -9.95
CA ARG A 369 20.60 0.49 -9.00
C ARG A 369 20.18 1.96 -8.88
N ASP A 370 18.91 2.18 -8.58
CA ASP A 370 18.31 3.52 -8.39
C ASP A 370 18.20 4.39 -9.66
N LEU A 371 18.63 3.86 -10.81
CA LEU A 371 18.51 4.53 -12.10
C LEU A 371 17.30 4.00 -12.87
N ARG A 372 16.49 4.92 -13.41
CA ARG A 372 15.25 4.60 -14.13
C ARG A 372 15.53 4.54 -15.63
N TYR A 373 15.19 3.42 -16.26
CA TYR A 373 15.40 3.19 -17.68
C TYR A 373 14.07 3.04 -18.39
N LEU A 374 13.87 3.83 -19.45
CA LEU A 374 12.80 3.62 -20.41
C LEU A 374 13.33 2.72 -21.53
N ARG A 375 12.66 1.59 -21.75
CA ARG A 375 13.04 0.62 -22.76
C ARG A 375 11.89 0.37 -23.73
N LYS A 376 12.15 0.57 -25.02
CA LYS A 376 11.21 0.33 -26.11
C LYS A 376 11.50 -1.02 -26.75
N TYR A 377 10.56 -1.95 -26.70
CA TYR A 377 10.65 -3.26 -27.31
C TYR A 377 9.92 -3.30 -28.64
N LYS A 378 10.54 -3.95 -29.63
CA LYS A 378 9.89 -4.30 -30.90
C LYS A 378 9.70 -5.82 -30.97
N LEU A 379 8.46 -6.22 -31.22
CA LEU A 379 8.04 -7.61 -31.36
C LEU A 379 8.05 -8.00 -32.83
N GLY A 380 8.80 -9.04 -33.16
CA GLY A 380 8.93 -9.62 -34.50
C GLY A 380 9.64 -10.97 -34.41
N ASP A 381 10.21 -11.48 -35.50
CA ASP A 381 10.96 -12.75 -35.52
C ASP A 381 12.04 -12.83 -34.42
N LYS A 382 12.65 -11.68 -34.13
CA LYS A 382 13.53 -11.48 -32.99
C LYS A 382 13.08 -10.26 -32.22
N VAL A 383 12.96 -10.41 -30.90
CA VAL A 383 12.69 -9.29 -30.01
C VAL A 383 13.93 -8.43 -29.90
N THR A 384 13.81 -7.16 -30.27
CA THR A 384 14.87 -6.14 -30.14
C THR A 384 14.41 -5.03 -29.20
N TYR A 385 15.34 -4.28 -28.63
CA TYR A 385 14.99 -3.14 -27.80
C TYR A 385 15.98 -1.97 -27.93
N GLU A 386 15.47 -0.78 -27.67
CA GLU A 386 16.24 0.44 -27.43
C GLU A 386 16.06 0.82 -25.95
N GLU A 387 17.14 1.18 -25.27
CA GLU A 387 17.10 1.55 -23.85
C GLU A 387 17.73 2.92 -23.63
N GLN A 388 17.06 3.72 -22.80
CA GLN A 388 17.49 5.06 -22.45
C GLN A 388 17.36 5.30 -20.95
N LEU A 389 18.41 5.86 -20.35
CA LEU A 389 18.36 6.39 -19.00
C LEU A 389 17.46 7.64 -19.00
N LEU A 390 16.43 7.63 -18.16
CA LEU A 390 15.56 8.79 -17.96
C LEU A 390 16.35 9.93 -17.28
N PRO A 391 16.00 11.20 -17.56
CA PRO A 391 16.59 12.33 -16.86
C PRO A 391 16.49 12.20 -15.35
N GLU A 392 17.51 12.64 -14.63
CA GLU A 392 17.55 12.61 -13.16
C GLU A 392 16.37 13.33 -12.52
N ALA A 393 15.84 14.35 -13.22
CA ALA A 393 14.67 15.08 -12.81
C ALA A 393 13.41 14.21 -12.66
N ILE A 394 13.27 13.10 -13.40
CA ILE A 394 12.19 12.11 -13.20
C ILE A 394 12.68 11.11 -12.15
N ARG A 395 12.28 11.28 -10.88
CA ARG A 395 12.67 10.40 -9.77
C ARG A 395 11.95 9.06 -9.83
N ARG A 396 10.65 9.06 -10.12
CA ARG A 396 9.84 7.83 -10.19
C ARG A 396 8.74 7.96 -11.24
N VAL A 397 8.37 6.85 -11.86
CA VAL A 397 7.27 6.74 -12.83
C VAL A 397 6.26 5.75 -12.29
N TYR A 398 5.00 6.17 -12.13
CA TYR A 398 3.91 5.34 -11.61
C TYR A 398 3.11 4.70 -12.74
N SER A 399 2.84 5.45 -13.82
CA SER A 399 2.24 4.95 -15.06
C SER A 399 2.74 5.75 -16.26
N ILE A 400 2.60 5.17 -17.46
CA ILE A 400 3.11 5.73 -18.71
C ILE A 400 2.17 5.38 -19.85
N ASP A 401 1.99 6.30 -20.79
CA ASP A 401 1.32 6.06 -22.06
C ASP A 401 1.97 6.85 -23.22
N TYR A 402 1.67 6.45 -24.45
CA TYR A 402 2.20 7.06 -25.66
C TYR A 402 1.39 8.27 -26.09
N ILE A 403 2.08 9.38 -26.37
CA ILE A 403 1.53 10.50 -27.15
C ILE A 403 1.83 10.30 -28.63
N SER A 404 3.04 9.86 -28.95
CA SER A 404 3.47 9.57 -30.32
C SER A 404 4.58 8.51 -30.28
N ASP A 405 5.17 8.16 -31.43
CA ASP A 405 6.29 7.21 -31.47
C ASP A 405 7.47 7.65 -30.58
N THR A 406 7.62 8.96 -30.32
CA THR A 406 8.75 9.53 -29.56
C THR A 406 8.34 10.24 -28.27
N GLU A 407 7.06 10.53 -28.09
CA GLU A 407 6.58 11.30 -26.94
C GLU A 407 5.70 10.43 -26.03
N TYR A 408 5.84 10.65 -24.74
CA TYR A 408 5.13 9.93 -23.70
C TYR A 408 4.42 10.90 -22.77
N ILE A 409 3.29 10.46 -22.23
CA ILE A 409 2.73 11.01 -21.01
C ILE A 409 3.06 10.05 -19.87
N MET A 410 3.43 10.58 -18.71
CA MET A 410 3.72 9.81 -17.51
C MET A 410 2.96 10.40 -16.33
N SER A 411 2.49 9.54 -15.43
CA SER A 411 2.35 9.91 -14.02
C SER A 411 3.68 9.61 -13.36
N ALA A 412 4.30 10.63 -12.79
CA ALA A 412 5.65 10.52 -12.30
C ALA A 412 5.96 11.60 -11.26
N ASN A 413 6.95 11.31 -10.42
CA ASN A 413 7.48 12.24 -9.44
C ASN A 413 8.72 12.92 -10.01
N MET A 414 8.68 14.26 -10.13
CA MET A 414 9.91 15.06 -10.31
C MET A 414 10.33 15.73 -9.00
N VAL A 415 9.37 16.41 -8.36
CA VAL A 415 9.54 17.15 -7.11
C VAL A 415 8.22 17.06 -6.35
N GLY A 416 8.22 16.49 -5.14
CA GLY A 416 7.01 16.43 -4.33
C GLY A 416 6.18 15.18 -4.58
N TYR A 417 5.12 15.28 -5.39
CA TYR A 417 4.05 14.28 -5.50
C TYR A 417 3.99 13.59 -6.87
N SER A 418 2.91 12.87 -7.15
CA SER A 418 2.68 12.27 -8.47
C SER A 418 2.04 13.31 -9.39
N ASP A 419 2.74 13.65 -10.47
CA ASP A 419 2.33 14.68 -11.43
C ASP A 419 2.23 14.10 -12.85
N LEU A 420 1.48 14.79 -13.71
CA LEU A 420 1.45 14.55 -15.15
C LEU A 420 2.70 15.16 -15.80
N ILE A 421 3.44 14.33 -16.54
CA ILE A 421 4.69 14.72 -17.21
C ILE A 421 4.63 14.34 -18.67
N HIS A 422 4.82 15.32 -19.55
CA HIS A 422 5.15 15.09 -20.95
C HIS A 422 6.65 14.81 -21.08
N TYR A 423 7.03 13.75 -21.79
CA TYR A 423 8.43 13.40 -21.99
C TYR A 423 8.73 13.06 -23.45
N ASP A 424 9.69 13.78 -24.04
CA ASP A 424 10.20 13.50 -25.37
C ASP A 424 11.44 12.60 -25.30
N PHE A 425 11.36 11.43 -25.92
CA PHE A 425 12.42 10.42 -25.94
C PHE A 425 13.67 10.90 -26.68
N ILE A 426 13.53 11.68 -27.75
CA ILE A 426 14.63 12.17 -28.59
C ILE A 426 15.31 13.38 -27.95
N LEU A 427 14.52 14.36 -27.51
CA LEU A 427 15.02 15.57 -26.85
C LEU A 427 15.51 15.30 -25.42
N ARG A 428 15.02 14.21 -24.80
CA ARG A 428 15.29 13.83 -23.40
C ARG A 428 14.84 14.91 -22.41
N GLU A 429 13.78 15.62 -22.75
CA GLU A 429 13.26 16.76 -22.00
C GLU A 429 11.94 16.38 -21.32
N PRO A 430 11.88 16.39 -19.97
CA PRO A 430 10.64 16.27 -19.23
C PRO A 430 9.99 17.64 -19.02
N THR A 431 8.70 17.74 -19.33
CA THR A 431 7.86 18.92 -19.10
C THR A 431 6.74 18.54 -18.16
N GLN A 432 6.75 19.14 -16.97
CA GLN A 432 5.70 18.96 -15.97
C GLN A 432 4.43 19.71 -16.40
N LEU A 433 3.29 19.03 -16.38
CA LEU A 433 1.99 19.55 -16.81
C LEU A 433 1.09 19.93 -15.63
N THR A 434 1.25 19.25 -14.50
CA THR A 434 0.62 19.53 -13.20
C THR A 434 1.70 19.65 -12.13
N ASN A 435 1.49 20.48 -11.12
CA ASN A 435 2.45 20.71 -10.05
C ASN A 435 1.71 21.24 -8.82
N ASP A 436 0.87 20.38 -8.26
CA ASP A 436 0.05 20.68 -7.09
C ASP A 436 0.16 19.56 -6.05
N MET A 437 -0.60 19.65 -4.96
CA MET A 437 -0.50 18.69 -3.86
C MET A 437 -1.21 17.36 -4.11
N HIS A 438 -1.95 17.24 -5.19
CA HIS A 438 -2.83 16.10 -5.43
C HIS A 438 -2.11 14.97 -6.16
N ASP A 439 -2.67 13.77 -6.03
CA ASP A 439 -2.14 12.60 -6.75
C ASP A 439 -2.60 12.62 -8.20
N ASP A 440 -1.68 12.44 -9.15
CA ASP A 440 -1.99 12.16 -10.55
C ASP A 440 -1.56 10.75 -10.89
N LEU A 441 -2.51 9.82 -11.05
CA LEU A 441 -2.24 8.39 -11.24
C LEU A 441 -2.95 7.82 -12.48
N SER A 442 -2.53 6.61 -12.89
CA SER A 442 -3.20 5.80 -13.93
C SER A 442 -3.44 6.52 -15.26
N VAL A 443 -2.39 7.13 -15.83
CA VAL A 443 -2.50 7.97 -17.04
C VAL A 443 -2.80 7.15 -18.29
N GLN A 444 -3.70 7.67 -19.12
CA GLN A 444 -4.02 7.15 -20.45
C GLN A 444 -4.26 8.31 -21.42
N LEU A 445 -3.64 8.26 -22.58
CA LEU A 445 -3.95 9.18 -23.66
C LEU A 445 -5.29 8.78 -24.29
N ILE A 446 -6.22 9.73 -24.35
CA ILE A 446 -7.52 9.55 -25.00
C ILE A 446 -7.80 10.66 -25.99
N ASP A 447 -8.69 10.37 -26.92
CA ASP A 447 -9.22 11.32 -27.90
C ASP A 447 -10.74 11.39 -27.73
N ARG A 448 -11.25 12.57 -27.33
CA ARG A 448 -12.68 12.88 -27.18
C ARG A 448 -13.22 13.65 -28.40
N GLY A 449 -12.75 13.30 -29.60
CA GLY A 449 -13.26 13.83 -30.86
C GLY A 449 -12.44 15.02 -31.36
N GLN A 450 -12.61 16.19 -30.76
CA GLN A 450 -11.75 17.36 -31.04
C GLN A 450 -10.73 17.62 -29.93
N ASP A 451 -10.97 17.09 -28.74
CA ASP A 451 -10.12 17.28 -27.57
C ASP A 451 -9.23 16.05 -27.36
N ARG A 452 -7.94 16.21 -27.64
CA ARG A 452 -6.93 15.23 -27.29
C ARG A 452 -6.40 15.51 -25.89
N GLY A 453 -6.34 14.50 -25.04
CA GLY A 453 -5.95 14.71 -23.66
C GLY A 453 -5.58 13.45 -22.90
N VAL A 454 -5.33 13.63 -21.61
CA VAL A 454 -4.92 12.58 -20.68
C VAL A 454 -6.08 12.30 -19.74
N LEU A 455 -6.55 11.07 -19.73
CA LEU A 455 -7.42 10.55 -18.68
C LEU A 455 -6.54 10.07 -17.52
N PHE A 456 -6.88 10.43 -16.29
CA PHE A 456 -6.12 10.04 -15.11
C PHE A 456 -7.02 10.00 -13.88
N THR A 457 -6.57 9.35 -12.82
CA THR A 457 -7.24 9.35 -11.52
C THR A 457 -6.55 10.30 -10.56
N SER A 458 -7.32 11.07 -9.79
CA SER A 458 -6.80 12.08 -8.89
C SER A 458 -7.68 12.31 -7.68
N ASN A 459 -7.08 12.67 -6.55
CA ASN A 459 -7.77 13.03 -5.30
C ASN A 459 -8.04 14.53 -5.13
N ARG A 460 -8.02 15.27 -6.24
CA ARG A 460 -8.49 16.67 -6.30
C ARG A 460 -9.95 16.75 -5.86
N PRO A 461 -10.30 17.67 -4.95
CA PRO A 461 -11.71 18.01 -4.70
C PRO A 461 -12.27 18.88 -5.83
N LEU A 462 -13.59 19.01 -5.93
CA LEU A 462 -14.26 19.78 -6.98
C LEU A 462 -13.82 21.26 -7.02
N ASP A 463 -13.55 21.84 -5.84
CA ASP A 463 -13.14 23.22 -5.60
C ASP A 463 -11.62 23.37 -5.46
N TRP A 464 -10.81 22.41 -5.91
CA TRP A 464 -9.35 22.39 -5.71
C TRP A 464 -8.63 23.69 -6.09
N LYS A 465 -9.11 24.40 -7.11
CA LYS A 465 -8.54 25.69 -7.55
C LYS A 465 -8.65 26.79 -6.50
N ASP A 466 -9.71 26.76 -5.69
CA ASP A 466 -9.92 27.71 -4.60
C ASP A 466 -9.10 27.32 -3.35
N LEU A 467 -8.61 26.08 -3.28
CA LEU A 467 -7.85 25.52 -2.16
C LEU A 467 -6.33 25.51 -2.40
N GLU A 468 -5.87 25.75 -3.63
CA GLU A 468 -4.46 25.65 -4.04
C GLU A 468 -3.54 26.58 -3.23
N ASP A 469 -4.04 27.76 -2.82
CA ASP A 469 -3.30 28.74 -2.01
C ASP A 469 -3.31 28.44 -0.50
N ILE A 470 -4.03 27.41 -0.04
CA ILE A 470 -4.18 27.10 1.39
C ILE A 470 -3.14 26.07 1.82
N ASP A 471 -2.09 26.58 2.45
CA ASP A 471 -0.92 25.82 2.91
C ASP A 471 -1.19 24.73 3.98
N THR A 472 -2.40 24.64 4.50
CA THR A 472 -2.79 23.77 5.63
C THR A 472 -3.64 22.58 5.21
N ILE A 473 -4.12 22.55 3.97
CA ILE A 473 -4.95 21.47 3.46
C ILE A 473 -4.04 20.35 2.96
N VAL A 474 -4.39 19.12 3.31
CA VAL A 474 -3.75 17.90 2.82
C VAL A 474 -4.75 17.12 1.96
N PRO A 475 -4.30 16.40 0.93
CA PRO A 475 -5.20 15.59 0.11
C PRO A 475 -5.92 14.53 0.94
N GLN A 476 -7.26 14.50 0.91
CA GLN A 476 -8.05 13.46 1.59
C GLN A 476 -9.20 12.94 0.72
N GLY A 477 -9.32 13.43 -0.51
CA GLY A 477 -10.34 12.99 -1.45
C GLY A 477 -10.10 11.56 -1.92
N ASN A 478 -11.15 10.99 -2.50
CA ASN A 478 -11.06 9.73 -3.22
C ASN A 478 -10.40 9.94 -4.57
N LEU A 479 -9.84 8.88 -5.15
CA LEU A 479 -9.39 8.89 -6.54
C LEU A 479 -10.60 8.95 -7.48
N ASP A 480 -10.85 10.11 -8.05
CA ASP A 480 -11.89 10.35 -9.06
C ASP A 480 -11.27 10.46 -10.46
N LEU A 481 -12.12 10.42 -11.50
CA LEU A 481 -11.68 10.42 -12.88
C LEU A 481 -11.59 11.85 -13.44
N TYR A 482 -10.42 12.24 -13.89
CA TYR A 482 -10.12 13.56 -14.44
C TYR A 482 -9.58 13.49 -15.87
N PHE A 483 -9.73 14.59 -16.60
CA PHE A 483 -9.22 14.76 -17.96
C PHE A 483 -8.39 16.04 -18.08
N TYR A 484 -7.15 15.91 -18.54
CA TYR A 484 -6.27 17.03 -18.87
C TYR A 484 -6.26 17.23 -20.39
N ASN A 485 -6.79 18.35 -20.86
CA ASN A 485 -6.77 18.70 -22.28
C ASN A 485 -5.38 19.23 -22.68
N LEU A 486 -4.73 18.62 -23.67
CA LEU A 486 -3.37 18.97 -24.07
C LEU A 486 -3.27 20.32 -24.81
N ASP A 487 -4.35 20.75 -25.47
CA ASP A 487 -4.39 22.01 -26.21
C ASP A 487 -4.73 23.19 -25.31
N SER A 488 -5.82 23.10 -24.54
CA SER A 488 -6.26 24.18 -23.63
C SER A 488 -5.48 24.20 -22.31
N LYS A 489 -4.77 23.11 -21.97
CA LYS A 489 -4.06 22.91 -20.69
C LYS A 489 -4.98 23.02 -19.48
N SER A 490 -6.22 22.55 -19.61
CA SER A 490 -7.23 22.58 -18.55
C SER A 490 -7.52 21.19 -18.01
N ILE A 491 -7.70 21.09 -16.69
CA ILE A 491 -8.21 19.90 -16.00
C ILE A 491 -9.73 20.00 -15.85
N GLU A 492 -10.42 18.92 -16.18
CA GLU A 492 -11.87 18.71 -16.07
C GLU A 492 -12.14 17.47 -15.22
N LEU A 493 -13.04 17.55 -14.23
CA LEU A 493 -13.59 16.37 -13.55
C LEU A 493 -14.58 15.67 -14.49
N ILE A 494 -14.38 14.38 -14.73
CA ILE A 494 -15.21 13.57 -15.60
C ILE A 494 -16.24 12.78 -14.80
N TYR A 495 -15.81 12.15 -13.71
CA TYR A 495 -16.67 11.31 -12.90
C TYR A 495 -16.10 11.18 -11.49
N ASP A 496 -16.94 11.46 -10.50
CA ASP A 496 -16.64 11.35 -9.07
C ASP A 496 -17.48 10.27 -8.38
N THR A 497 -16.96 9.76 -7.28
CA THR A 497 -17.65 8.79 -6.42
C THR A 497 -17.17 8.88 -4.96
N LYS A 498 -17.96 8.31 -4.06
CA LYS A 498 -17.61 8.20 -2.64
C LYS A 498 -16.48 7.20 -2.36
N PHE A 499 -16.01 6.47 -3.38
CA PHE A 499 -15.00 5.43 -3.27
C PHE A 499 -14.01 5.54 -4.41
N ASP A 500 -12.77 5.13 -4.17
CA ASP A 500 -11.71 5.21 -5.18
C ASP A 500 -12.09 4.51 -6.50
N ILE A 501 -11.82 5.21 -7.60
CA ILE A 501 -11.72 4.66 -8.95
C ILE A 501 -10.29 4.17 -9.13
N THR A 502 -10.13 2.86 -9.27
CA THR A 502 -8.83 2.21 -9.42
C THR A 502 -8.72 1.49 -10.76
N ASP A 503 -7.50 1.37 -11.27
CA ASP A 503 -7.16 0.68 -12.52
C ASP A 503 -8.02 1.10 -13.74
N PRO A 504 -8.29 2.40 -13.99
CA PRO A 504 -9.15 2.80 -15.09
C PRO A 504 -8.59 2.30 -16.43
N ILE A 505 -9.45 1.87 -17.35
CA ILE A 505 -9.12 1.45 -18.72
C ILE A 505 -10.07 2.15 -19.69
N TYR A 506 -9.54 3.03 -20.53
CA TYR A 506 -10.31 3.67 -21.59
C TYR A 506 -10.65 2.67 -22.69
N MET A 507 -11.94 2.63 -23.02
CA MET A 507 -12.51 1.77 -24.06
C MET A 507 -13.07 2.64 -25.19
N LYS A 508 -13.24 2.02 -26.37
CA LYS A 508 -13.88 2.67 -27.52
C LYS A 508 -15.26 3.24 -27.16
N HIS A 509 -15.61 4.34 -27.83
CA HIS A 509 -16.88 5.07 -27.69
C HIS A 509 -17.05 5.78 -26.34
N GLY A 510 -15.96 6.27 -25.73
CA GLY A 510 -16.04 7.09 -24.52
C GLY A 510 -16.47 6.31 -23.27
N LYS A 511 -16.13 5.03 -23.21
CA LYS A 511 -16.40 4.19 -22.04
C LYS A 511 -15.13 4.01 -21.24
N VAL A 512 -15.24 3.99 -19.92
CA VAL A 512 -14.12 3.73 -19.01
C VAL A 512 -14.50 2.59 -18.09
N SER A 513 -13.74 1.52 -18.20
CA SER A 513 -13.78 0.36 -17.31
C SER A 513 -12.93 0.68 -16.09
N TYR A 514 -13.41 0.36 -14.88
CA TYR A 514 -12.67 0.65 -13.64
C TYR A 514 -13.08 -0.29 -12.50
N LEU A 515 -12.24 -0.36 -11.48
CA LEU A 515 -12.51 -1.09 -10.24
C LEU A 515 -12.86 -0.13 -9.11
N SER A 516 -13.82 -0.51 -8.27
CA SER A 516 -14.18 0.26 -7.07
C SER A 516 -14.85 -0.64 -6.03
N ASN A 517 -14.72 -0.30 -4.75
CA ASN A 517 -15.24 -1.08 -3.63
C ASN A 517 -16.60 -0.57 -3.09
N GLN A 518 -17.40 0.09 -3.95
CA GLN A 518 -18.67 0.74 -3.60
C GLN A 518 -19.72 -0.19 -2.99
N SER A 519 -19.56 -1.51 -3.13
CA SER A 519 -20.47 -2.51 -2.57
C SER A 519 -19.88 -3.25 -1.36
N GLY A 520 -18.71 -2.82 -0.87
CA GLY A 520 -17.92 -3.55 0.13
C GLY A 520 -17.03 -4.66 -0.45
N MET A 521 -17.03 -4.84 -1.77
CA MET A 521 -16.06 -5.67 -2.49
C MET A 521 -15.61 -4.92 -3.72
N GLN A 522 -14.35 -5.10 -4.11
CA GLN A 522 -13.79 -4.48 -5.31
C GLN A 522 -14.39 -5.13 -6.56
N ASN A 523 -15.37 -4.43 -7.14
CA ASN A 523 -16.12 -4.83 -8.32
C ASN A 523 -15.70 -4.04 -9.56
N HIS A 524 -16.02 -4.58 -10.72
CA HIS A 524 -15.82 -3.95 -12.02
C HIS A 524 -17.07 -3.15 -12.42
N TYR A 525 -16.83 -1.92 -12.86
CA TYR A 525 -17.83 -0.98 -13.35
C TYR A 525 -17.42 -0.45 -14.72
N ILE A 526 -18.40 -0.01 -15.51
CA ILE A 526 -18.17 0.75 -16.73
C ILE A 526 -18.95 2.06 -16.65
N TYR A 527 -18.20 3.15 -16.69
CA TYR A 527 -18.71 4.51 -16.85
C TYR A 527 -18.79 4.88 -18.33
N ASP A 528 -19.92 5.45 -18.76
CA ASP A 528 -20.13 5.94 -20.13
C ASP A 528 -20.16 7.47 -20.14
N MET A 529 -19.07 8.08 -20.63
CA MET A 529 -18.87 9.54 -20.68
C MET A 529 -19.95 10.27 -21.49
N SER A 530 -20.65 9.58 -22.41
CA SER A 530 -21.69 10.21 -23.23
C SER A 530 -23.02 10.35 -22.48
N THR A 531 -23.27 9.47 -21.52
CA THR A 531 -24.52 9.44 -20.73
C THR A 531 -24.33 9.91 -19.29
N GLY A 532 -23.10 9.91 -18.78
CA GLY A 532 -22.79 10.16 -17.37
C GLY A 532 -23.19 9.00 -16.45
N ILE A 533 -23.52 7.83 -17.00
CA ILE A 533 -24.02 6.69 -16.24
C ILE A 533 -22.88 5.69 -16.01
N SER A 534 -22.66 5.31 -14.75
CA SER A 534 -21.86 4.15 -14.39
C SER A 534 -22.74 2.92 -14.19
N SER A 535 -22.29 1.78 -14.71
CA SER A 535 -23.01 0.50 -14.65
C SER A 535 -22.13 -0.60 -14.11
N VAL A 536 -22.68 -1.41 -13.22
CA VAL A 536 -22.03 -2.59 -12.64
C VAL A 536 -21.77 -3.65 -13.72
N LYS A 537 -20.62 -4.33 -13.64
CA LYS A 537 -20.19 -5.43 -14.52
C LYS A 537 -19.76 -6.70 -13.79
N SER A 538 -19.79 -6.69 -12.46
CA SER A 538 -19.52 -7.87 -11.64
C SER A 538 -20.25 -7.78 -10.31
N ASN A 539 -20.46 -8.93 -9.66
CA ASN A 539 -20.94 -9.04 -8.29
C ASN A 539 -20.15 -10.17 -7.61
N VAL A 540 -18.88 -9.93 -7.32
CA VAL A 540 -17.92 -10.99 -6.94
C VAL A 540 -17.92 -11.28 -5.44
N ASP A 541 -17.61 -12.54 -5.09
CA ASP A 541 -17.46 -13.04 -3.72
C ASP A 541 -16.11 -12.69 -3.07
N ARG A 542 -15.21 -12.09 -3.86
CA ARG A 542 -13.82 -11.77 -3.52
C ARG A 542 -13.33 -10.59 -4.35
N ASN A 543 -12.34 -9.83 -3.89
CA ASN A 543 -11.91 -8.63 -4.60
C ASN A 543 -11.27 -8.95 -5.96
N ILE A 544 -11.66 -8.19 -7.00
CA ILE A 544 -10.90 -8.16 -8.26
C ILE A 544 -9.60 -7.37 -8.02
N ILE A 545 -8.45 -8.03 -8.11
CA ILE A 545 -7.14 -7.43 -7.82
C ILE A 545 -6.62 -6.60 -9.01
N LEU A 546 -6.79 -7.14 -10.22
CA LEU A 546 -6.45 -6.49 -11.49
C LEU A 546 -7.48 -6.86 -12.53
N HIS A 547 -7.73 -5.96 -13.49
CA HIS A 547 -8.50 -6.31 -14.66
C HIS A 547 -7.83 -5.88 -15.96
N ALA A 548 -8.22 -6.53 -17.05
CA ALA A 548 -7.87 -6.11 -18.39
C ALA A 548 -9.08 -6.29 -19.31
N MET A 549 -9.32 -5.30 -20.17
CA MET A 549 -10.38 -5.38 -21.17
C MET A 549 -9.84 -5.93 -22.48
N ARG A 550 -10.41 -7.04 -22.97
CA ARG A 550 -10.04 -7.56 -24.28
C ARG A 550 -10.64 -6.68 -25.37
N PRO A 551 -9.83 -5.99 -26.21
CA PRO A 551 -10.33 -5.03 -27.18
C PRO A 551 -11.36 -5.62 -28.14
N ASN A 552 -12.36 -4.81 -28.51
CA ASN A 552 -13.45 -5.17 -29.45
C ASN A 552 -14.27 -6.40 -29.02
N SER A 553 -14.20 -6.78 -27.74
CA SER A 553 -14.97 -7.88 -27.19
C SER A 553 -15.80 -7.40 -25.99
N LYS A 554 -16.66 -8.29 -25.48
CA LYS A 554 -17.34 -8.09 -24.20
C LYS A 554 -16.72 -8.96 -23.11
N ILE A 555 -15.42 -9.27 -23.23
CA ILE A 555 -14.69 -10.10 -22.29
C ILE A 555 -13.78 -9.21 -21.46
N ALA A 556 -13.92 -9.32 -20.15
CA ALA A 556 -12.97 -8.80 -19.19
C ALA A 556 -12.17 -9.97 -18.61
N THR A 557 -10.88 -9.75 -18.39
CA THR A 557 -10.00 -10.71 -17.75
C THR A 557 -9.70 -10.21 -16.34
N TYR A 558 -9.98 -11.02 -15.33
CA TYR A 558 -9.83 -10.64 -13.93
C TYR A 558 -8.77 -11.48 -13.24
N THR A 559 -7.99 -10.85 -12.37
CA THR A 559 -7.08 -11.54 -11.44
C THR A 559 -7.73 -11.58 -10.06
N TYR A 560 -7.84 -12.78 -9.48
CA TYR A 560 -8.28 -12.99 -8.10
C TYR A 560 -7.22 -13.72 -7.31
N TYR A 561 -7.27 -13.61 -5.99
CA TYR A 561 -6.68 -14.60 -5.11
C TYR A 561 -7.74 -15.67 -4.81
N TYR A 562 -7.42 -16.93 -5.11
CA TYR A 562 -8.33 -18.06 -4.97
C TYR A 562 -7.55 -19.35 -4.70
N ASP A 563 -7.98 -20.11 -3.70
CA ASP A 563 -7.39 -21.41 -3.34
C ASP A 563 -5.86 -21.32 -3.13
N GLY A 564 -5.44 -20.29 -2.39
CA GLY A 564 -4.03 -20.06 -2.04
C GLY A 564 -3.14 -19.59 -3.21
N GLY A 565 -3.71 -19.06 -4.29
CA GLY A 565 -2.95 -18.53 -5.41
C GLY A 565 -3.66 -17.45 -6.22
N TYR A 566 -2.88 -16.66 -6.94
CA TYR A 566 -3.33 -15.70 -7.93
C TYR A 566 -3.72 -16.43 -9.21
N ARG A 567 -4.99 -16.31 -9.59
CA ARG A 567 -5.58 -16.97 -10.75
C ARG A 567 -6.31 -15.97 -11.63
N ILE A 568 -6.39 -16.26 -12.92
CA ILE A 568 -6.91 -15.33 -13.92
C ILE A 568 -8.06 -15.98 -14.66
N PHE A 569 -9.15 -15.24 -14.85
CA PHE A 569 -10.38 -15.75 -15.47
C PHE A 569 -10.95 -14.76 -16.47
N ASP A 570 -11.47 -15.28 -17.58
CA ASP A 570 -12.23 -14.51 -18.55
C ASP A 570 -13.73 -14.52 -18.22
N LYS A 571 -14.32 -13.33 -18.12
CA LYS A 571 -15.75 -13.12 -17.84
C LYS A 571 -16.40 -12.34 -18.98
N ASP A 572 -17.54 -12.84 -19.46
CA ASP A 572 -18.44 -12.08 -20.32
C ASP A 572 -19.21 -11.03 -19.49
N ILE A 573 -19.03 -9.75 -19.84
CA ILE A 573 -19.61 -8.59 -19.15
C ILE A 573 -20.83 -8.01 -19.89
N SER A 574 -21.40 -8.75 -20.83
CA SER A 574 -22.56 -8.32 -21.63
C SER A 574 -23.89 -8.35 -20.88
N GLY A 575 -23.95 -9.05 -19.76
CA GLY A 575 -25.14 -9.18 -18.91
C GLY A 575 -25.51 -7.90 -18.16
N SER A 576 -26.70 -7.94 -17.55
CA SER A 576 -27.10 -7.00 -16.50
C SER A 576 -26.62 -7.55 -15.16
N PHE A 577 -26.01 -6.69 -14.35
CA PHE A 577 -25.49 -7.03 -13.04
C PHE A 577 -26.05 -6.06 -12.00
N GLU A 578 -26.29 -6.57 -10.80
CA GLU A 578 -26.56 -5.79 -9.60
C GLU A 578 -25.55 -6.24 -8.53
N THR A 579 -24.94 -5.30 -7.82
CA THR A 579 -24.02 -5.64 -6.71
C THR A 579 -24.82 -5.92 -5.45
N ALA A 580 -24.48 -7.01 -4.76
CA ALA A 580 -24.84 -7.21 -3.37
C ALA A 580 -23.86 -6.47 -2.46
N THR A 581 -24.33 -6.07 -1.27
CA THR A 581 -23.48 -5.46 -0.24
C THR A 581 -23.02 -6.48 0.79
N THR A 582 -21.74 -6.42 1.14
CA THR A 582 -21.17 -7.23 2.23
C THR A 582 -21.76 -6.83 3.58
N PHE A 583 -21.69 -7.74 4.54
CA PHE A 583 -22.12 -7.52 5.91
C PHE A 583 -21.41 -6.32 6.54
N TYR A 584 -20.09 -6.23 6.43
CA TYR A 584 -19.34 -5.14 7.07
C TYR A 584 -19.70 -3.77 6.47
N TYR A 585 -19.99 -3.73 5.16
CA TYR A 585 -20.34 -2.50 4.46
C TYR A 585 -21.69 -1.94 4.90
N LYS A 586 -22.66 -2.81 5.20
CA LYS A 586 -23.95 -2.38 5.78
C LYS A 586 -23.77 -1.66 7.11
N GLY A 587 -22.85 -2.15 7.95
CA GLY A 587 -22.51 -1.49 9.21
C GLY A 587 -21.91 -0.09 9.02
N LEU A 588 -21.07 0.10 7.98
CA LEU A 588 -20.52 1.40 7.62
C LEU A 588 -21.58 2.38 7.12
N GLU A 589 -22.54 1.92 6.31
CA GLU A 589 -23.66 2.75 5.83
C GLU A 589 -24.56 3.22 6.97
N GLU A 590 -24.78 2.38 7.98
CA GLU A 590 -25.56 2.74 9.18
C GLU A 590 -24.85 3.80 10.03
N LEU A 591 -23.52 3.67 10.22
CA LEU A 591 -22.71 4.63 10.99
C LEU A 591 -22.53 5.99 10.29
N THR A 592 -22.42 6.00 8.97
CA THR A 592 -22.26 7.23 8.18
C THR A 592 -23.56 8.03 8.06
N GLN A 593 -24.72 7.42 8.27
CA GLN A 593 -25.99 8.15 8.40
C GLN A 593 -26.12 8.89 9.74
N GLU A 594 -25.32 8.52 10.75
CA GLU A 594 -25.34 9.14 12.09
C GLU A 594 -24.28 10.25 12.29
N THR A 595 -23.33 10.40 11.36
CA THR A 595 -22.22 11.36 11.48
C THR A 595 -22.35 12.51 10.47
N GLU A 596 -22.74 13.70 10.97
CA GLU A 596 -22.60 14.97 10.23
C GLU A 596 -21.11 15.28 9.98
N GLU A 597 -20.83 15.87 8.82
CA GLU A 597 -19.50 16.18 8.26
C GLU A 597 -18.49 16.67 9.30
N VAL A 598 -17.32 16.01 9.34
CA VAL A 598 -16.17 16.46 10.13
C VAL A 598 -15.66 17.78 9.54
N PRO A 599 -15.56 18.86 10.32
CA PRO A 599 -15.12 20.15 9.81
C PRO A 599 -13.64 20.14 9.44
N LEU A 600 -13.30 20.85 8.35
CA LEU A 600 -11.93 21.21 7.97
C LEU A 600 -11.23 21.91 9.14
N ILE A 601 -10.16 21.29 9.67
CA ILE A 601 -9.32 21.89 10.71
C ILE A 601 -8.26 22.76 10.02
N PHE A 602 -8.34 24.08 10.24
CA PHE A 602 -7.29 25.02 9.85
C PHE A 602 -6.16 24.97 10.89
N LEU A 603 -4.93 24.68 10.45
CA LEU A 603 -3.73 24.94 11.27
C LEU A 603 -3.45 26.45 11.21
N ASP A 604 -3.21 27.10 12.35
CA ASP A 604 -3.00 28.54 12.41
C ASP A 604 -1.68 28.93 11.70
N SER A 605 -1.77 29.73 10.63
CA SER A 605 -0.64 30.17 9.81
C SER A 605 0.32 31.13 10.52
N ASN A 606 0.01 31.56 11.76
CA ASN A 606 0.85 32.44 12.55
C ASN A 606 1.83 31.73 13.51
N ASP A 607 1.89 30.39 13.51
CA ASP A 607 2.88 29.67 14.32
C ASP A 607 4.26 29.67 13.64
N ASN A 608 5.21 30.42 14.21
CA ASN A 608 6.60 30.56 13.72
C ASN A 608 7.45 29.27 13.89
N THR A 609 6.82 28.12 14.20
CA THR A 609 7.47 26.82 14.43
C THR A 609 7.89 26.10 13.16
N MET A 610 7.40 26.50 11.97
CA MET A 610 7.73 25.87 10.69
C MET A 610 8.97 26.46 9.97
N GLN A 611 10.03 26.79 10.69
CA GLN A 611 11.31 27.19 10.08
C GLN A 611 12.24 25.96 9.99
N PRO A 612 12.78 25.59 8.82
CA PRO A 612 13.71 24.46 8.71
C PRO A 612 15.01 24.77 9.46
N GLU A 613 15.35 23.92 10.44
CA GLU A 613 16.65 23.93 11.11
C GLU A 613 17.59 22.92 10.44
N TYR A 614 18.73 23.41 9.93
CA TYR A 614 19.76 22.58 9.31
C TYR A 614 20.55 21.79 10.36
N MET A 615 20.67 20.47 10.20
CA MET A 615 21.62 19.66 11.00
C MET A 615 23.02 19.71 10.38
N LEU A 616 24.04 19.97 11.21
CA LEU A 616 25.47 19.91 10.87
C LEU A 616 26.09 18.54 11.16
#